data_AF-A0A524PUL6-F1
#
_entry.id   AF-A0A524PUL6-F1
#
_cell.length_a   1.000
_cell.length_b   1.000
_cell.length_c   1.000
_cell.angle_alpha   90.00
_cell.angle_beta   90.00
_cell.angle_gamma   90.00
#
_symmetry.space_group_name_H-M   'P 1'
#
loop_
_entity.id
_entity.type
_entity.pdbx_description
1 polymer ?
#
loop_
_entity_poly.entity_id
_entity_poly.type
_entity_poly.pdbx_seq_one_letter_code
_entity_poly.pdbx_strand_id
1 'polypeptide(L)'
;MRGYFICETHMKATGEKLAKILACDDGCVIFLHNTRSEAVAKKILAEGFTFQNQLYYSTDRINPNDGVEISYFLVERKEYGDYTIIIKISRSLFKKIYSFAEDSGHHLEEVLSINEPVLGDDDEYVYTISPHYVMGYFNNKTGALTCNPDFDPEHMAANWLDNINRIRNE
;
A
#
# COMPACT_ATOMS: atom_id res chain seq x y z
N MET A 1 -13.35 -32.13 8.51
CA MET A 1 -13.60 -31.06 9.50
C MET A 1 -12.35 -30.56 10.26
N ARG A 2 -11.17 -31.20 10.17
CA ARG A 2 -9.92 -30.72 10.84
C ARG A 2 -9.13 -29.63 10.09
N GLY A 3 -9.37 -29.42 8.80
CA GLY A 3 -8.59 -28.47 7.99
C GLY A 3 -8.93 -26.99 8.21
N TYR A 4 -10.21 -26.67 8.44
CA TYR A 4 -10.67 -25.28 8.58
C TYR A 4 -10.18 -24.63 9.89
N PHE A 5 -10.25 -25.36 11.01
CA PHE A 5 -9.82 -24.86 12.32
C PHE A 5 -8.32 -24.52 12.39
N ILE A 6 -7.47 -25.30 11.69
CA ILE A 6 -6.01 -25.09 11.70
C ILE A 6 -5.66 -23.83 10.89
N CYS A 7 -6.34 -23.61 9.76
CA CYS A 7 -6.16 -22.44 8.91
C CYS A 7 -6.57 -21.16 9.64
N GLU A 8 -7.74 -21.11 10.28
CA GLU A 8 -8.20 -19.94 11.05
C GLU A 8 -7.28 -19.62 12.24
N THR A 9 -6.84 -20.63 12.99
CA THR A 9 -5.95 -20.42 14.14
C THR A 9 -4.57 -19.90 13.70
N HIS A 10 -4.02 -20.44 12.60
CA HIS A 10 -2.77 -19.96 12.03
C HIS A 10 -2.88 -18.54 11.47
N MET A 11 -3.98 -18.23 10.80
CA MET A 11 -4.21 -16.92 10.18
C MET A 11 -4.48 -15.84 11.23
N LYS A 12 -5.15 -16.20 12.33
CA LYS A 12 -5.29 -15.33 13.51
C LYS A 12 -3.93 -15.02 14.16
N ALA A 13 -3.09 -16.03 14.39
CA ALA A 13 -1.75 -15.83 14.93
C ALA A 13 -0.86 -14.99 14.00
N THR A 14 -1.07 -15.10 12.68
CA THR A 14 -0.36 -14.33 11.65
C THR A 14 -0.85 -12.88 11.61
N GLY A 15 -2.16 -12.65 11.69
CA GLY A 15 -2.76 -11.33 11.81
C GLY A 15 -2.30 -10.60 13.07
N GLU A 16 -2.21 -11.27 14.21
CA GLU A 16 -1.65 -10.70 15.44
C GLU A 16 -0.17 -10.31 15.30
N LYS A 17 0.64 -11.09 14.55
CA LYS A 17 2.03 -10.71 14.26
C LYS A 17 2.11 -9.47 13.38
N LEU A 18 1.34 -9.42 12.31
CA LEU A 18 1.30 -8.26 11.42
C LEU A 18 0.79 -7.03 12.17
N ALA A 19 -0.26 -7.16 12.98
CA ALA A 19 -0.75 -6.08 13.84
C ALA A 19 0.34 -5.58 14.80
N LYS A 20 1.12 -6.46 15.44
CA LYS A 20 2.24 -6.04 16.28
C LYS A 20 3.33 -5.28 15.51
N ILE A 21 3.61 -5.68 14.26
CA ILE A 21 4.55 -4.97 13.38
C ILE A 21 4.01 -3.57 13.06
N LEU A 22 2.70 -3.45 12.80
CA LEU A 22 2.06 -2.22 12.36
C LEU A 22 1.68 -1.27 13.51
N ALA A 23 1.44 -1.79 14.72
CA ALA A 23 1.03 -1.04 15.91
C ALA A 23 2.13 -0.14 16.49
N CYS A 24 3.34 -0.14 15.92
CA CYS A 24 4.29 0.94 16.14
C CYS A 24 3.69 2.23 15.54
N ASP A 25 3.05 3.02 16.39
CA ASP A 25 2.42 4.29 16.07
C ASP A 25 3.42 5.23 15.40
N ASP A 26 3.35 5.29 14.08
CA ASP A 26 4.22 6.11 13.25
C ASP A 26 3.46 7.23 12.54
N GLY A 27 2.25 7.55 13.02
CA GLY A 27 1.46 8.63 12.46
C GLY A 27 1.13 8.45 10.98
N CYS A 28 1.15 7.22 10.46
CA CYS A 28 0.90 6.95 9.03
C CYS A 28 -0.57 6.60 8.72
N VAL A 29 -0.90 6.73 7.44
CA VAL A 29 -2.00 6.04 6.78
C VAL A 29 -1.41 4.76 6.17
N ILE A 30 -2.06 3.62 6.41
CA ILE A 30 -1.55 2.31 6.04
C ILE A 30 -2.49 1.66 5.04
N PHE A 31 -1.92 1.15 3.95
CA PHE A 31 -2.61 0.35 2.95
C PHE A 31 -1.94 -1.01 2.83
N LEU A 32 -2.75 -2.05 2.68
CA LEU A 32 -2.30 -3.42 2.42
C LEU A 32 -2.71 -3.89 1.04
N HIS A 33 -1.86 -4.68 0.39
CA HIS A 33 -2.14 -5.31 -0.90
C HIS A 33 -1.57 -6.73 -0.95
N ASN A 34 -2.36 -7.71 -1.41
CA ASN A 34 -1.89 -9.08 -1.54
C ASN A 34 -1.38 -9.40 -2.95
N THR A 35 -0.25 -10.08 -3.02
CA THR A 35 0.35 -10.58 -4.26
C THR A 35 0.77 -12.04 -4.17
N ARG A 36 0.69 -12.73 -5.31
CA ARG A 36 0.87 -14.18 -5.42
C ARG A 36 2.32 -14.64 -5.35
N SER A 37 3.28 -13.78 -5.65
CA SER A 37 4.68 -14.19 -5.73
C SER A 37 5.62 -13.19 -5.08
N GLU A 38 6.69 -13.72 -4.50
CA GLU A 38 7.77 -12.93 -3.94
C GLU A 38 8.46 -12.07 -4.99
N ALA A 39 8.52 -12.55 -6.24
CA ALA A 39 9.12 -11.81 -7.35
C ALA A 39 8.35 -10.50 -7.61
N VAL A 40 7.01 -10.55 -7.61
CA VAL A 40 6.18 -9.34 -7.72
C VAL A 40 6.34 -8.46 -6.49
N ALA A 41 6.40 -9.03 -5.29
CA ALA A 41 6.62 -8.24 -4.08
C ALA A 41 7.95 -7.48 -4.09
N LYS A 42 9.04 -8.14 -4.50
CA LYS A 42 10.35 -7.52 -4.67
C LYS A 42 10.34 -6.44 -5.75
N LYS A 43 9.61 -6.67 -6.84
CA LYS A 43 9.42 -5.66 -7.90
C LYS A 43 8.73 -4.41 -7.33
N ILE A 44 7.66 -4.59 -6.56
CA ILE A 44 6.93 -3.47 -5.92
C ILE A 44 7.83 -2.71 -4.93
N LEU A 45 8.67 -3.40 -4.17
CA LEU A 45 9.66 -2.74 -3.30
C LEU A 45 10.64 -1.87 -4.08
N ALA A 46 11.10 -2.34 -5.25
CA ALA A 46 12.11 -1.64 -6.04
C ALA A 46 11.53 -0.51 -6.90
N GLU A 47 10.35 -0.72 -7.49
CA GLU A 47 9.79 0.16 -8.52
C GLU A 47 8.60 1.00 -8.01
N GLY A 48 8.04 0.65 -6.86
CA GLY A 48 6.82 1.25 -6.34
C GLY A 48 5.57 0.44 -6.66
N PHE A 49 4.44 0.92 -6.15
CA PHE A 49 3.15 0.23 -6.28
C PHE A 49 2.34 0.83 -7.43
N THR A 50 2.06 0.03 -8.44
CA THR A 50 1.27 0.45 -9.60
C THR A 50 -0.18 -0.03 -9.45
N PHE A 51 -1.13 0.84 -9.76
CA PHE A 51 -2.56 0.55 -9.66
C PHE A 51 -3.34 1.30 -10.73
N GLN A 52 -4.54 0.82 -11.04
CA GLN A 52 -5.46 1.43 -11.99
C GLN A 52 -6.56 2.19 -11.26
N ASN A 53 -6.96 3.32 -11.84
CA ASN A 53 -8.13 4.12 -11.46
C ASN A 53 -8.10 4.68 -10.04
N GLN A 54 -8.39 3.87 -9.01
CA GLN A 54 -8.40 4.32 -7.60
C GLN A 54 -7.61 3.39 -6.70
N LEU A 55 -6.84 3.97 -5.77
CA LEU A 55 -5.91 3.22 -4.92
C LEU A 55 -6.61 2.13 -4.11
N TYR A 56 -7.81 2.41 -3.61
CA TYR A 56 -8.58 1.49 -2.76
C TYR A 56 -9.24 0.35 -3.54
N TYR A 57 -9.19 0.33 -4.87
CA TYR A 57 -9.60 -0.85 -5.64
C TYR A 57 -8.56 -1.97 -5.57
N SER A 58 -7.30 -1.60 -5.43
CA SER A 58 -6.19 -2.54 -5.36
C SER A 58 -5.66 -2.72 -3.93
N THR A 59 -6.11 -1.91 -2.97
CA THR A 59 -5.58 -1.90 -1.60
C THR A 59 -6.69 -1.79 -0.57
N ASP A 60 -6.41 -2.27 0.65
CA ASP A 60 -7.26 -2.06 1.81
C ASP A 60 -6.58 -1.10 2.78
N ARG A 61 -7.25 0.00 3.10
CA ARG A 61 -6.81 0.91 4.17
C ARG A 61 -7.17 0.28 5.51
N ILE A 62 -6.21 0.19 6.42
CA ILE A 62 -6.39 -0.47 7.71
C ILE A 62 -6.08 0.43 8.91
N ASN A 63 -6.66 0.12 10.06
CA ASN A 63 -6.25 0.64 11.35
C ASN A 63 -5.20 -0.30 12.00
N PRO A 64 -3.95 0.13 12.20
CA PRO A 64 -2.91 -0.72 12.80
C PRO A 64 -3.22 -1.16 14.24
N ASN A 65 -4.09 -0.42 14.93
CA ASN A 65 -4.49 -0.73 16.31
C ASN A 65 -5.62 -1.75 16.38
N ASP A 66 -6.21 -2.12 15.24
CA ASP A 66 -7.26 -3.13 15.16
C ASP A 66 -6.69 -4.44 14.59
N GLY A 67 -6.20 -5.30 15.48
CA GLY A 67 -5.71 -6.62 15.09
C GLY A 67 -6.79 -7.55 14.52
N VAL A 68 -8.08 -7.26 14.76
CA VAL A 68 -9.20 -8.01 14.19
C VAL A 68 -9.36 -7.64 12.72
N GLU A 69 -9.32 -6.34 12.39
CA GLU A 69 -9.35 -5.84 11.01
C GLU A 69 -8.22 -6.46 10.17
N ILE A 70 -6.99 -6.46 10.69
CA ILE A 70 -5.83 -7.05 10.00
C ILE A 70 -6.00 -8.57 9.80
N SER A 71 -6.49 -9.27 10.81
CA SER A 71 -6.75 -10.71 10.71
C SER A 71 -7.83 -11.00 9.66
N TYR A 72 -8.89 -10.18 9.62
CA TYR A 72 -9.95 -10.28 8.63
C TYR A 72 -9.42 -10.06 7.21
N PHE A 73 -8.61 -9.01 7.00
CA PHE A 73 -7.93 -8.75 5.73
C PHE A 73 -7.14 -9.98 5.25
N LEU A 74 -6.33 -10.58 6.12
CA LEU A 74 -5.53 -11.76 5.74
C LEU A 74 -6.41 -12.96 5.35
N VAL A 75 -7.54 -13.16 6.04
CA VAL A 75 -8.50 -14.23 5.73
C VAL A 75 -9.17 -14.00 4.40
N GLU A 76 -9.69 -12.79 4.17
CA GLU A 76 -10.42 -12.42 2.97
C GLU A 76 -9.52 -12.43 1.74
N ARG A 77 -8.29 -11.92 1.88
CA ARG A 77 -7.38 -11.75 0.76
C ARG A 77 -6.44 -12.93 0.50
N LYS A 78 -6.55 -14.03 1.26
CA LYS A 78 -5.64 -15.19 1.16
C LYS A 78 -5.57 -15.80 -0.25
N GLU A 79 -6.66 -15.74 -1.02
CA GLU A 79 -6.72 -16.30 -2.38
C GLU A 79 -5.98 -15.44 -3.41
N TYR A 80 -5.71 -14.17 -3.08
CA TYR A 80 -4.95 -13.25 -3.91
C TYR A 80 -3.43 -13.38 -3.71
N GLY A 81 -2.97 -14.11 -2.69
CA GLY A 81 -1.57 -14.49 -2.57
C GLY A 81 -1.02 -14.61 -1.16
N ASP A 82 0.20 -15.11 -1.09
CA ASP A 82 0.91 -15.40 0.17
C ASP A 82 1.74 -14.23 0.69
N TYR A 83 1.80 -13.11 -0.05
CA TYR A 83 2.63 -11.96 0.30
C TYR A 83 1.76 -10.72 0.42
N THR A 84 1.84 -10.05 1.57
CA THR A 84 1.14 -8.80 1.85
C THR A 84 2.13 -7.65 1.72
N ILE A 85 1.94 -6.76 0.76
CA ILE A 85 2.64 -5.47 0.66
C ILE A 85 2.10 -4.54 1.73
N ILE A 86 3.00 -3.82 2.38
CA ILE A 86 2.69 -2.80 3.38
C ILE A 86 3.11 -1.44 2.83
N ILE A 87 2.13 -0.58 2.55
CA ILE A 87 2.35 0.79 2.10
C ILE A 87 2.02 1.72 3.28
N LYS A 88 2.94 2.62 3.63
CA LYS A 88 2.76 3.61 4.68
C LYS A 88 3.13 4.99 4.17
N ILE A 89 2.21 5.93 4.32
CA ILE A 89 2.40 7.34 4.01
C ILE A 89 2.11 8.12 5.28
N SER A 90 2.97 9.05 5.67
CA SER A 90 2.74 9.87 6.85
C SER A 90 1.40 10.61 6.72
N ARG A 91 0.66 10.73 7.81
CA ARG A 91 -0.66 11.38 7.80
C ARG A 91 -0.55 12.87 7.50
N SER A 92 0.54 13.49 7.94
CA SER A 92 0.94 14.87 7.61
C SER A 92 1.08 15.04 6.10
N LEU A 93 1.86 14.19 5.43
CA LEU A 93 2.07 14.23 3.99
C LEU A 93 0.80 13.88 3.22
N PHE A 94 0.14 12.78 3.58
CA PHE A 94 -1.10 12.34 2.93
C PHE A 94 -2.17 13.43 2.97
N LYS A 95 -2.32 14.12 4.11
CA LYS A 95 -3.24 15.26 4.23
C LYS A 95 -2.84 16.44 3.34
N LYS A 96 -1.55 16.74 3.20
CA LYS A 96 -1.07 17.80 2.30
C LYS A 96 -1.37 17.46 0.84
N ILE A 97 -1.10 16.22 0.42
CA ILE A 97 -1.39 15.72 -0.93
C ILE A 97 -2.89 15.81 -1.21
N TYR A 98 -3.72 15.31 -0.28
CA TYR A 98 -5.17 15.35 -0.41
C TYR A 98 -5.72 16.79 -0.52
N SER A 99 -5.28 17.70 0.35
CA SER A 99 -5.68 19.11 0.30
C SER A 99 -5.29 19.76 -1.03
N PHE A 100 -4.09 19.47 -1.53
CA PHE A 100 -3.67 19.97 -2.83
C PHE A 100 -4.56 19.46 -3.97
N ALA A 101 -4.90 18.18 -3.95
CA ALA A 101 -5.79 17.58 -4.96
C ALA A 101 -7.16 18.27 -4.98
N GLU A 102 -7.77 18.48 -3.80
CA GLU A 102 -9.03 19.23 -3.66
C GLU A 102 -8.91 20.68 -4.16
N ASP A 103 -7.86 21.40 -3.77
CA ASP A 103 -7.67 22.81 -4.14
C ASP A 103 -7.38 23.00 -5.63
N SER A 104 -6.76 22.02 -6.28
CA SER A 104 -6.43 22.06 -7.71
C SER A 104 -7.50 21.45 -8.61
N GLY A 105 -8.47 20.72 -8.05
CA GLY A 105 -9.52 20.04 -8.82
C GLY A 105 -9.08 18.72 -9.48
N HIS A 106 -7.96 18.14 -9.04
CA HIS A 106 -7.44 16.87 -9.54
C HIS A 106 -7.75 15.71 -8.58
N HIS A 107 -7.67 14.49 -9.09
CA HIS A 107 -7.81 13.29 -8.28
C HIS A 107 -6.56 13.06 -7.42
N LEU A 108 -6.77 12.46 -6.24
CA LEU A 108 -5.67 12.15 -5.31
C LEU A 108 -4.60 11.29 -5.99
N GLU A 109 -5.03 10.33 -6.79
CA GLU A 109 -4.19 9.38 -7.50
C GLU A 109 -3.22 10.07 -8.47
N GLU A 110 -3.68 11.09 -9.18
CA GLU A 110 -2.87 11.91 -10.09
C GLU A 110 -1.77 12.64 -9.32
N VAL A 111 -2.12 13.25 -8.18
CA VAL A 111 -1.20 14.02 -7.34
C VAL A 111 -0.23 13.09 -6.57
N LEU A 112 -0.70 11.92 -6.17
CA LEU A 112 0.08 10.93 -5.43
C LEU A 112 1.07 10.20 -6.33
N SER A 113 0.81 10.13 -7.64
CA SER A 113 1.66 9.39 -8.55
C SER A 113 3.03 10.05 -8.74
N ILE A 114 4.07 9.22 -8.87
CA ILE A 114 5.42 9.66 -9.24
C ILE A 114 5.63 9.71 -10.76
N ASN A 115 4.73 9.13 -11.55
CA ASN A 115 4.85 9.12 -13.00
C ASN A 115 3.69 9.91 -13.61
N GLU A 116 3.83 10.25 -14.89
CA GLU A 116 2.67 10.69 -15.66
C GLU A 116 1.66 9.55 -15.74
N PRO A 117 0.35 9.82 -15.54
CA PRO A 117 -0.68 8.81 -15.74
C PRO A 117 -0.59 8.28 -17.17
N VAL A 118 -0.54 6.96 -17.31
CA VAL A 118 -0.57 6.29 -18.61
C VAL A 118 -1.88 5.55 -18.78
N LEU A 119 -2.45 5.55 -19.98
CA LEU A 119 -3.61 4.71 -20.28
C LEU A 119 -3.17 3.25 -20.33
N GLY A 120 -3.85 2.42 -19.55
CA GLY A 120 -3.73 0.97 -19.57
C GLY A 120 -4.47 0.35 -20.76
N ASP A 121 -4.39 -0.98 -20.86
CA ASP A 121 -5.02 -1.76 -21.93
C ASP A 121 -6.56 -1.76 -21.87
N ASP A 122 -7.12 -1.34 -20.75
CA ASP A 122 -8.55 -1.22 -20.45
C ASP A 122 -9.08 0.21 -20.52
N ASP A 123 -8.30 1.12 -21.11
CA ASP A 123 -8.59 2.55 -21.18
C ASP A 123 -8.70 3.24 -19.80
N GLU A 124 -8.19 2.60 -18.73
CA GLU A 124 -8.10 3.21 -17.40
C GLU A 124 -6.70 3.81 -17.16
N TYR A 125 -6.66 4.91 -16.40
CA TYR A 125 -5.37 5.50 -16.00
C TYR A 125 -4.64 4.62 -14.99
N VAL A 126 -3.36 4.44 -15.25
CA VAL A 126 -2.40 3.72 -14.40
C VAL A 126 -1.54 4.73 -13.67
N TYR A 127 -1.48 4.56 -12.35
CA TYR A 127 -0.71 5.41 -11.44
C TYR A 127 0.33 4.58 -10.69
N THR A 128 1.45 5.21 -10.36
CA THR A 128 2.52 4.60 -9.55
C THR A 128 2.76 5.38 -8.27
N ILE A 129 2.67 4.70 -7.13
CA ILE A 129 3.11 5.17 -5.81
C ILE A 129 4.62 4.95 -5.66
N SER A 130 5.32 5.92 -5.07
CA SER A 130 6.75 5.85 -4.79
C SER A 130 7.16 4.60 -4.00
N PRO A 131 8.28 3.93 -4.36
CA PRO A 131 8.84 2.83 -3.55
C PRO A 131 9.20 3.28 -2.12
N HIS A 132 9.49 4.57 -1.90
CA HIS A 132 9.75 5.11 -0.56
C HIS A 132 8.55 4.95 0.39
N TYR A 133 7.32 4.89 -0.12
CA TYR A 133 6.13 4.63 0.70
C TYR A 133 5.89 3.15 0.96
N VAL A 134 6.63 2.25 0.31
CA VAL A 134 6.52 0.80 0.51
C VAL A 134 7.44 0.40 1.66
N MET A 135 6.87 0.14 2.83
CA MET A 135 7.62 -0.30 4.03
C MET A 135 8.31 -1.64 3.78
N GLY A 136 7.64 -2.52 3.05
CA GLY A 136 8.10 -3.87 2.83
C GLY A 136 6.97 -4.81 2.46
N TYR A 137 7.28 -6.11 2.51
CA TYR A 137 6.27 -7.15 2.36
C TYR A 137 6.37 -8.19 3.46
N PHE A 138 5.22 -8.71 3.85
CA PHE A 138 5.05 -9.72 4.86
C PHE A 138 4.66 -11.05 4.22
N ASN A 139 5.39 -12.11 4.54
CA ASN A 139 5.08 -13.46 4.09
C ASN A 139 4.02 -14.08 5.01
N ASN A 140 2.81 -14.26 4.49
CA ASN A 140 1.65 -14.75 5.23
C ASN A 140 1.81 -16.20 5.71
N LYS A 141 2.70 -16.99 5.11
CA LYS A 141 2.97 -18.39 5.50
C LYS A 141 4.01 -18.50 6.61
N THR A 142 5.07 -17.70 6.54
CA THR A 142 6.20 -17.78 7.49
C THR A 142 6.08 -16.77 8.63
N GLY A 143 5.33 -15.69 8.41
CA GLY A 143 5.26 -14.53 9.27
C GLY A 143 6.51 -13.66 9.23
N ALA A 144 7.35 -13.80 8.20
CA ALA A 144 8.56 -13.02 8.03
C ALA A 144 8.27 -11.69 7.32
N LEU A 145 8.84 -10.60 7.83
CA LEU A 145 8.83 -9.29 7.20
C LEU A 145 10.13 -9.05 6.45
N THR A 146 10.03 -8.61 5.20
CA THR A 146 11.16 -8.07 4.42
C THR A 146 10.96 -6.57 4.29
N CYS A 147 11.86 -5.79 4.88
CA CYS A 147 11.79 -4.33 4.86
C CYS A 147 12.45 -3.76 3.60
N ASN A 148 11.89 -2.68 3.08
CA ASN A 148 12.54 -1.85 2.08
C ASN A 148 13.60 -0.95 2.76
N PRO A 149 14.89 -1.01 2.37
CA PRO A 149 15.92 -0.14 2.94
C PRO A 149 15.69 1.34 2.63
N ASP A 150 14.97 1.65 1.55
CA ASP A 150 14.69 3.02 1.12
C ASP A 150 13.37 3.57 1.69
N PHE A 151 12.73 2.84 2.60
CA PHE A 151 11.44 3.27 3.17
C PHE A 151 11.57 4.61 3.91
N ASP A 152 10.77 5.57 3.47
CA ASP A 152 10.60 6.88 4.09
C ASP A 152 9.13 7.34 3.88
N PRO A 153 8.29 7.26 4.94
CA PRO A 153 6.87 7.60 4.82
C PRO A 153 6.61 9.10 4.68
N GLU A 154 7.61 9.95 4.93
CA GLU A 154 7.55 11.41 4.77
C GLU A 154 8.20 11.86 3.45
N HIS A 155 8.66 10.92 2.62
CA HIS A 155 9.38 11.20 1.39
C HIS A 155 8.53 12.02 0.41
N MET A 156 8.86 13.29 0.22
CA MET A 156 8.28 14.07 -0.86
C MET A 156 9.10 13.83 -2.12
N ALA A 157 8.57 13.04 -3.04
CA ALA A 157 9.27 12.71 -4.27
C ALA A 157 9.62 13.99 -5.05
N ALA A 158 10.82 14.10 -5.62
CA ALA A 158 11.29 15.33 -6.25
C ALA A 158 10.40 15.75 -7.44
N ASN A 159 9.91 14.76 -8.18
CA ASN A 159 8.92 14.89 -9.25
C ASN A 159 7.51 15.26 -8.76
N TRP A 160 7.23 15.27 -7.45
CA TRP A 160 5.95 15.74 -6.92
C TRP A 160 5.75 17.23 -7.22
N LEU A 161 6.80 18.04 -7.06
CA LEU A 161 6.80 19.45 -7.47
C LEU A 161 6.61 19.58 -8.98
N ASP A 162 7.24 18.72 -9.77
CA ASP A 162 7.12 18.75 -11.23
C ASP A 162 5.72 18.30 -11.68
N ASN A 163 5.14 17.27 -11.07
CA ASN A 163 3.76 16.84 -11.30
C ASN A 163 2.76 17.92 -10.90
N ILE A 164 2.97 18.58 -9.76
CA ILE A 164 2.18 19.74 -9.34
C ILE A 164 2.30 20.89 -10.35
N ASN A 165 3.50 21.18 -10.82
CA ASN A 165 3.73 22.24 -11.79
C ASN A 165 3.11 21.88 -13.15
N ARG A 166 3.09 20.62 -13.56
CA ARG A 166 2.38 20.16 -14.75
C ARG A 166 0.88 20.38 -14.60
N ILE A 167 0.30 19.82 -13.53
CA ILE A 167 -1.12 19.95 -13.16
C ILE A 167 -1.57 21.43 -13.14
N ARG A 168 -0.76 22.34 -12.59
CA ARG A 168 -1.09 23.78 -12.53
C ARG A 168 -1.02 24.51 -13.87
N ASN A 169 -0.37 23.94 -14.89
CA ASN A 169 -0.16 24.55 -16.19
C ASN A 169 -1.01 23.90 -17.31
N GLU A 170 -1.87 22.94 -16.96
CA GLU A 170 -2.94 22.37 -17.80
C GLU A 170 -4.23 23.21 -17.69
#